data_AF-A0A957N627-F1
#
_entry.id   AF-A0A957N627-F1
#
_cell.length_a   1.000
_cell.length_b   1.000
_cell.length_c   1.000
_cell.angle_alpha   90.00
_cell.angle_beta   90.00
_cell.angle_gamma   90.00
#
_symmetry.space_group_name_H-M   'P 1'
#
loop_
_entity.id
_entity.type
_entity.pdbx_description
1 polymer ?
#
loop_
_entity_poly.entity_id
_entity_poly.type
_entity_poly.pdbx_seq_one_letter_code
_entity_poly.pdbx_strand_id
1 'polypeptide(L)'
;LRISRTDLKRRELEIPAGYELTVASEDRVQEDTIVAQRGAAESNGSDEPDVILAGMDGEVFVEAQGDGYSLVVRREETDVWEVDIPANARLRVDKGDVVTAGEQLTEGAKNPKEILRIQGREACQLYLLGEVQKVYRSQGVDIHDKHIEVVLRQLLRRLMIRATGDTEFLPGELVDRFVFEDMNDAVVAKGGKPARAEPVVLGLTKAALNTESFLAAASFQETTRVLTEAAIRGQTDDLRGLKENVIIGKLIPVGTGFHTRLERQNEIEVEEPDLDLPEEIEEIDDDELEMDDLDFADIDMSELAGVPELGMQPLGVSGLNDEDEDDVDIDFGSLKSDDSDDIDVELN
;
A
#
# COMPACT_ATOMS: atom_id res chain seq x y z
N LEU A 1 6.06 32.56 7.28
CA LEU A 1 4.81 32.50 8.08
C LEU A 1 4.97 31.37 9.09
N ARG A 2 4.64 31.64 10.36
CA ARG A 2 4.81 30.69 11.46
C ARG A 2 3.44 30.20 11.90
N ILE A 3 3.23 28.90 11.86
CA ILE A 3 2.03 28.23 12.34
C ILE A 3 2.43 27.37 13.53
N SER A 4 1.72 27.48 14.64
CA SER A 4 1.92 26.63 15.81
C SER A 4 0.67 25.81 16.07
N ARG A 5 0.83 24.51 16.29
CA ARG A 5 -0.21 23.64 16.84
C ARG A 5 0.20 23.30 18.26
N THR A 6 -0.71 23.53 19.20
CA THR A 6 -0.50 23.16 20.60
C THR A 6 -1.48 22.06 20.95
N ASP A 7 -0.96 20.86 21.22
CA ASP A 7 -1.75 19.72 21.70
C ASP A 7 -1.51 19.55 23.21
N LEU A 8 -2.60 19.43 23.99
CA LEU A 8 -2.53 19.24 25.43
C LEU A 8 -2.67 17.75 25.76
N LYS A 9 -1.57 17.12 26.18
CA LYS A 9 -1.57 15.73 26.67
C LYS A 9 -1.83 15.74 28.17
N ARG A 10 -2.78 14.92 28.62
CA ARG A 10 -3.12 14.73 30.03
C ARG A 10 -2.97 13.26 30.40
N ARG A 11 -2.28 12.98 31.50
CA ARG A 11 -2.24 11.67 32.15
C ARG A 11 -2.80 11.81 33.56
N GLU A 12 -3.72 10.92 33.92
CA GLU A 12 -4.34 10.88 35.25
C GLU A 12 -3.86 9.63 35.99
N LEU A 13 -3.47 9.82 37.24
CA LEU A 13 -2.91 8.81 38.12
C LEU A 13 -3.70 8.87 39.43
N GLU A 14 -4.39 7.78 39.77
CA GLU A 14 -5.05 7.62 41.06
C GLU A 14 -4.05 7.01 42.05
N ILE A 15 -3.79 7.72 43.15
CA ILE A 15 -2.87 7.29 44.21
C ILE A 15 -3.70 6.78 45.40
N PRO A 16 -3.58 5.49 45.77
CA PRO A 16 -4.29 4.90 46.91
C PRO A 16 -3.87 5.50 48.26
N ALA A 17 -4.71 5.31 49.29
CA ALA A 17 -4.41 5.70 50.66
C ALA A 17 -3.13 5.02 51.19
N GLY A 18 -2.19 5.80 51.74
CA GLY A 18 -0.94 5.30 52.34
C GLY A 18 0.35 5.54 51.55
N TYR A 19 0.30 6.25 50.42
CA TYR A 19 1.49 6.74 49.71
C TYR A 19 1.79 8.19 50.13
N GLU A 20 3.06 8.52 50.35
CA GLU A 20 3.53 9.89 50.55
C GLU A 20 3.85 10.52 49.18
N LEU A 21 3.27 11.69 48.91
CA LEU A 21 3.55 12.48 47.71
C LEU A 21 4.93 13.12 47.81
N THR A 22 5.76 12.92 46.79
CA THR A 22 7.09 13.54 46.70
C THR A 22 7.06 14.88 45.96
N VAL A 23 6.00 15.12 45.17
CA VAL A 23 5.84 16.32 44.34
C VAL A 23 4.69 17.21 44.83
N ALA A 24 4.83 18.52 44.65
CA ALA A 24 3.77 19.48 44.91
C ALA A 24 2.91 19.73 43.65
N SER A 25 1.73 20.32 43.82
CA SER A 25 0.97 20.84 42.69
C SER A 25 1.74 21.99 42.02
N GLU A 26 1.63 22.09 40.70
CA GLU A 26 2.35 23.00 39.78
C GLU A 26 3.85 22.68 39.60
N ASP A 27 4.35 21.58 40.16
CA ASP A 27 5.74 21.20 40.00
C ASP A 27 5.99 20.54 38.62
N ARG A 28 7.16 20.80 38.03
CA ARG A 28 7.51 20.29 36.70
C ARG A 28 8.29 18.99 36.83
N VAL A 29 7.72 17.89 36.33
CA VAL A 29 8.27 16.54 36.44
C VAL A 29 8.75 16.00 35.10
N GLN A 30 9.75 15.12 35.14
CA GLN A 30 10.19 14.29 34.02
C GLN A 30 9.54 12.90 34.09
N GLU A 31 9.55 12.15 32.98
CA GLU A 31 8.96 10.80 32.87
C GLU A 31 9.37 9.86 34.01
N ASP A 32 10.66 9.91 34.41
CA ASP A 32 11.25 9.06 35.44
C ASP A 32 11.11 9.63 36.87
N THR A 33 10.39 10.74 37.06
CA THR A 33 10.25 11.38 38.37
C THR A 33 9.28 10.59 39.24
N ILE A 34 9.69 10.28 40.48
CA ILE A 34 8.85 9.63 41.48
C ILE A 34 7.84 10.65 41.99
N VAL A 35 6.55 10.38 41.76
CA VAL A 35 5.44 11.23 42.19
C VAL A 35 4.87 10.82 43.54
N ALA A 36 4.90 9.53 43.87
CA ALA A 36 4.47 9.03 45.16
C ALA A 36 5.26 7.78 45.57
N GLN A 37 5.58 7.66 46.86
CA GLN A 37 6.29 6.52 47.42
C GLN A 37 5.53 5.97 48.63
N ARG A 38 5.42 4.65 48.71
CA ARG A 38 4.98 3.98 49.94
C ARG A 38 6.19 3.49 50.73
N GLY A 39 6.31 3.91 51.98
CA GLY A 39 7.35 3.41 52.89
C GLY A 39 7.20 1.89 53.08
N ALA A 40 8.32 1.17 52.98
CA ALA A 40 8.37 -0.28 53.18
C ALA A 40 7.86 -0.64 54.58
N ALA A 41 6.63 -1.11 54.67
CA ALA A 41 6.14 -1.79 55.86
C ALA A 41 6.63 -3.24 55.79
N GLU A 42 7.41 -3.65 56.79
CA GLU A 42 7.92 -5.01 56.98
C GLU A 42 6.82 -6.07 56.80
N SER A 43 6.71 -6.66 55.60
CA SER A 43 6.30 -8.06 55.43
C SER A 43 6.43 -8.52 53.97
N ASN A 44 7.26 -9.55 53.82
CA ASN A 44 7.35 -10.51 52.72
C ASN A 44 7.80 -10.02 51.33
N GLY A 45 9.12 -10.06 51.12
CA GLY A 45 9.66 -10.92 50.05
C GLY A 45 9.84 -10.31 48.66
N SER A 46 10.10 -9.00 48.56
CA SER A 46 10.87 -8.38 47.47
C SER A 46 11.14 -6.92 47.86
N ASP A 47 12.35 -6.63 48.36
CA ASP A 47 12.76 -5.30 48.84
C ASP A 47 12.92 -4.28 47.70
N GLU A 48 11.80 -3.84 47.13
CA GLU A 48 11.74 -2.63 46.31
C GLU A 48 10.64 -1.72 46.84
N PRO A 49 10.91 -0.44 47.13
CA PRO A 49 9.89 0.51 47.52
C PRO A 49 8.87 0.63 46.38
N ASP A 50 7.58 0.53 46.69
CA ASP A 50 6.53 0.73 45.70
C ASP A 50 6.46 2.23 45.36
N VAL A 51 6.99 2.57 44.19
CA VAL A 51 7.12 3.94 43.68
C VAL A 51 6.25 4.12 42.45
N ILE A 52 5.43 5.17 42.49
CA ILE A 52 4.64 5.60 41.35
C ILE A 52 5.46 6.66 40.62
N LEU A 53 5.77 6.38 39.36
CA LEU A 53 6.47 7.30 38.45
C LEU A 53 5.47 8.17 37.70
N ALA A 54 5.89 9.37 37.31
CA ALA A 54 5.07 10.29 36.52
C ALA A 54 4.67 9.70 35.17
N GLY A 55 5.59 8.99 34.50
CA GLY A 55 5.36 8.33 33.21
C GLY A 55 4.98 9.27 32.07
N MET A 56 5.17 10.59 32.25
CA MET A 56 5.06 11.65 31.27
C MET A 56 5.76 12.91 31.82
N ASP A 57 6.50 13.63 30.98
CA ASP A 57 7.01 14.97 31.34
C ASP A 57 5.87 15.99 31.35
N GLY A 58 5.78 16.84 32.37
CA GLY A 58 4.74 17.87 32.42
C GLY A 58 4.64 18.61 33.74
N GLU A 59 3.63 19.46 33.84
CA GLU A 59 3.23 20.10 35.10
C GLU A 59 2.23 19.21 35.82
N VAL A 60 2.44 19.02 37.13
CA VAL A 60 1.61 18.15 37.96
C VAL A 60 0.52 18.96 38.63
N PHE A 61 -0.72 18.51 38.55
CA PHE A 61 -1.85 19.04 39.34
C PHE A 61 -2.32 17.97 40.30
N VAL A 62 -2.32 18.28 41.60
CA VAL A 62 -2.73 17.33 42.63
C VAL A 62 -4.07 17.75 43.20
N GLU A 63 -5.07 16.86 43.13
CA GLU A 63 -6.38 17.03 43.77
C GLU A 63 -6.57 15.97 44.85
N ALA A 64 -7.01 16.38 46.05
CA ALA A 64 -7.31 15.45 47.14
C ALA A 64 -8.71 14.85 46.95
N GLN A 65 -8.79 13.52 46.84
CA GLN A 65 -10.05 12.80 46.62
C GLN A 65 -10.26 11.77 47.73
N GLY A 66 -11.02 12.15 48.76
CA GLY A 66 -11.33 11.28 49.89
C GLY A 66 -10.09 10.90 50.70
N ASP A 67 -9.75 9.61 50.72
CA ASP A 67 -8.61 9.02 51.45
C ASP A 67 -7.35 8.87 50.55
N GLY A 68 -7.40 9.35 49.30
CA GLY A 68 -6.32 9.29 48.33
C GLY A 68 -6.10 10.59 47.57
N TYR A 69 -5.18 10.57 46.61
CA TYR A 69 -4.83 11.71 45.76
C TYR A 69 -5.04 11.37 44.28
N SER A 70 -5.67 12.27 43.52
CA SER A 70 -5.66 12.22 42.05
C SER A 70 -4.57 13.16 41.54
N LEU A 71 -3.64 12.63 40.75
CA LEU A 71 -2.51 13.35 40.20
C LEU A 71 -2.66 13.43 38.68
N VAL A 72 -2.68 14.65 38.16
CA VAL A 72 -2.88 14.93 36.76
C VAL A 72 -1.62 15.58 36.20
N VAL A 73 -0.89 14.87 35.35
CA VAL A 73 0.26 15.42 34.62
C VAL A 73 -0.24 16.02 33.31
N ARG A 74 0.04 17.31 33.08
CA ARG A 74 -0.28 18.02 31.82
C ARG A 74 0.98 18.41 31.08
N ARG A 75 1.03 18.10 29.78
CA ARG A 75 2.10 18.53 28.87
C ARG A 75 1.49 19.30 27.72
N GLU A 76 1.95 20.52 27.51
CA GLU A 76 1.70 21.26 26.27
C GLU A 76 2.80 20.93 25.27
N GLU A 77 2.42 20.25 24.19
CA GLU A 77 3.30 19.99 23.05
C GLU A 77 2.99 21.01 21.97
N THR A 78 3.91 21.94 21.74
CA THR A 78 3.77 22.96 20.70
C THR A 78 4.68 22.64 19.53
N ASP A 79 4.09 22.17 18.45
CA ASP A 79 4.78 22.00 17.17
C ASP A 79 4.71 23.31 16.38
N VAL A 80 5.86 23.74 15.89
CA VAL A 80 5.99 24.99 15.12
C VAL A 80 6.50 24.66 13.73
N TRP A 81 5.76 25.09 12.71
CA TRP A 81 6.18 25.02 11.32
C TRP A 81 6.40 26.43 10.77
N GLU A 82 7.57 26.63 10.19
CA GLU A 82 7.92 27.85 9.48
C GLU A 82 7.93 27.55 7.99
N VAL A 83 7.18 28.35 7.23
CA VAL A 83 7.10 28.25 5.77
C VAL A 83 7.44 29.60 5.18
N ASP A 84 8.37 29.61 4.23
CA ASP A 84 8.72 30.80 3.47
C ASP A 84 7.59 31.16 2.52
N ILE A 85 7.15 32.41 2.59
CA ILE A 85 6.14 32.96 1.69
C ILE A 85 6.82 34.04 0.84
N PRO A 86 6.67 34.01 -0.49
CA PRO A 86 7.19 35.04 -1.37
C PRO A 86 6.76 36.45 -0.93
N ALA A 87 7.66 37.43 -0.98
CA ALA A 87 7.39 38.79 -0.49
C ALA A 87 6.25 39.50 -1.23
N ASN A 88 5.90 39.05 -2.45
CA ASN A 88 4.80 39.58 -3.26
C ASN A 88 3.46 38.86 -3.03
N ALA A 89 3.42 37.82 -2.20
CA ALA A 89 2.19 37.08 -1.94
C ALA A 89 1.27 37.90 -1.03
N ARG A 90 -0.01 38.01 -1.42
CA ARG A 90 -1.04 38.62 -0.59
C ARG A 90 -1.59 37.59 0.39
N LEU A 91 -1.54 37.89 1.68
CA LEU A 91 -2.06 37.03 2.73
C LEU A 91 -3.58 37.18 2.84
N ARG A 92 -4.27 36.07 3.11
CA ARG A 92 -5.72 36.01 3.38
C ARG A 92 -6.04 35.97 4.87
N VAL A 93 -5.03 35.74 5.70
CA VAL A 93 -5.13 35.55 7.14
C VAL A 93 -4.29 36.60 7.87
N ASP A 94 -4.76 37.01 9.04
CA ASP A 94 -4.09 37.95 9.92
C ASP A 94 -3.35 37.21 11.06
N LYS A 95 -2.48 37.94 11.75
CA LYS A 95 -1.72 37.39 12.88
C LYS A 95 -2.67 37.08 14.05
N GLY A 96 -2.73 35.80 14.44
CA GLY A 96 -3.57 35.33 15.54
C GLY A 96 -4.85 34.62 15.08
N ASP A 97 -5.08 34.53 13.77
CA ASP A 97 -6.20 33.78 13.23
C ASP A 97 -6.04 32.27 13.47
N VAL A 98 -7.15 31.63 13.83
CA VAL A 98 -7.23 30.17 13.96
C VAL A 98 -7.51 29.60 12.57
N VAL A 99 -6.55 28.83 12.04
CA VAL A 99 -6.64 28.23 10.71
C VAL A 99 -6.77 26.72 10.79
N THR A 100 -7.54 26.14 9.87
CA THR A 100 -7.68 24.67 9.77
C THR A 100 -6.68 24.11 8.75
N ALA A 101 -6.25 22.85 8.93
CA ALA A 101 -5.37 22.19 7.95
C ALA A 101 -5.99 22.21 6.53
N GLY A 102 -5.21 22.71 5.57
CA GLY A 102 -5.64 22.86 4.17
C GLY A 102 -6.38 24.16 3.86
N GLU A 103 -6.55 25.05 4.84
CA GLU A 103 -7.02 26.41 4.62
C GLU A 103 -6.01 27.22 3.81
N GLN A 104 -6.52 28.08 2.94
CA GLN A 104 -5.68 28.85 2.04
C GLN A 104 -5.20 30.13 2.72
N LEU A 105 -3.88 30.22 2.93
CA LEU A 105 -3.24 31.33 3.64
C LEU A 105 -2.89 32.51 2.71
N THR A 106 -2.70 32.26 1.41
CA THR A 106 -2.32 33.26 0.39
C THR A 106 -3.36 33.37 -0.72
N GLU A 107 -3.47 34.52 -1.36
CA GLU A 107 -4.26 34.68 -2.59
C GLU A 107 -3.66 33.87 -3.75
N GLY A 108 -4.52 33.40 -4.65
CA GLY A 108 -4.11 32.68 -5.87
C GLY A 108 -4.80 31.33 -6.03
N ALA A 109 -4.34 30.57 -7.03
CA ALA A 109 -4.81 29.21 -7.27
C ALA A 109 -4.15 28.23 -6.30
N LYS A 110 -4.92 27.29 -5.76
CA LYS A 110 -4.40 26.22 -4.92
C LYS A 110 -3.65 25.19 -5.76
N ASN A 111 -2.58 24.63 -5.22
CA ASN A 111 -1.85 23.53 -5.86
C ASN A 111 -2.60 22.19 -5.65
N PRO A 112 -3.04 21.50 -6.71
CA PRO A 112 -3.75 20.22 -6.57
C PRO A 112 -2.94 19.14 -5.85
N LYS A 113 -1.62 19.14 -5.97
CA LYS A 113 -0.76 18.16 -5.29
C LYS A 113 -0.77 18.36 -3.77
N GLU A 114 -0.82 19.61 -3.31
CA GLU A 114 -0.90 19.93 -1.89
C GLU A 114 -2.29 19.64 -1.34
N ILE A 115 -3.35 19.95 -2.11
CA ILE A 115 -4.72 19.59 -1.75
C ILE A 115 -4.82 18.07 -1.57
N LEU A 116 -4.27 17.29 -2.49
CA LEU A 116 -4.30 15.84 -2.41
C LEU A 116 -3.57 15.32 -1.16
N ARG A 117 -2.41 15.90 -0.82
CA ARG A 117 -1.62 15.50 0.35
C ARG A 117 -2.28 15.87 1.68
N ILE A 118 -2.93 17.03 1.75
CA ILE A 118 -3.46 17.59 3.00
C ILE A 118 -4.93 17.22 3.22
N GLN A 119 -5.76 17.38 2.19
CA GLN A 119 -7.23 17.24 2.26
C GLN A 119 -7.73 15.93 1.63
N GLY A 120 -6.86 15.18 0.95
CA GLY A 120 -7.19 13.90 0.34
C GLY A 120 -7.79 14.01 -1.06
N ARG A 121 -8.17 12.84 -1.59
CA ARG A 121 -8.58 12.67 -3.00
C ARG A 121 -9.88 13.38 -3.34
N GLU A 122 -10.88 13.29 -2.47
CA GLU A 122 -12.21 13.86 -2.72
C GLU A 122 -12.15 15.38 -2.80
N ALA A 123 -11.44 16.02 -1.86
CA ALA A 123 -11.21 17.45 -1.89
C ALA A 123 -10.45 17.90 -3.15
N CYS A 124 -9.43 17.13 -3.56
CA CYS A 124 -8.70 17.41 -4.81
C CYS A 124 -9.60 17.28 -6.04
N GLN A 125 -10.45 16.25 -6.10
CA GLN A 125 -11.38 16.02 -7.21
C GLN A 125 -12.42 17.13 -7.31
N LEU A 126 -13.03 17.53 -6.18
CA LEU A 126 -14.00 18.63 -6.14
C LEU A 126 -13.39 19.96 -6.55
N TYR A 127 -12.16 20.23 -6.10
CA TYR A 127 -11.42 21.42 -6.49
C TYR A 127 -11.18 21.45 -8.01
N LEU A 128 -10.64 20.37 -8.59
CA LEU A 128 -10.37 20.27 -10.02
C LEU A 128 -11.65 20.35 -10.86
N LEU A 129 -12.72 19.66 -10.43
CA LEU A 129 -14.02 19.72 -11.08
C LEU A 129 -14.56 21.15 -11.11
N GLY A 130 -14.49 21.85 -9.98
CA GLY A 130 -14.92 23.23 -9.86
C GLY A 130 -14.14 24.19 -10.75
N GLU A 131 -12.81 24.08 -10.79
CA GLU A 131 -11.96 24.93 -11.63
C GLU A 131 -12.20 24.69 -13.12
N VAL A 132 -12.28 23.43 -13.56
CA VAL A 132 -12.57 23.11 -14.97
C VAL A 132 -13.96 23.61 -15.36
N GLN A 133 -14.96 23.42 -14.49
CA GLN A 133 -16.32 23.89 -14.78
C GLN A 133 -16.47 25.40 -14.82
N LYS A 134 -15.74 26.14 -13.98
CA LYS A 134 -15.74 27.60 -14.06
C LYS A 134 -15.33 28.09 -15.46
N VAL A 135 -14.33 27.45 -16.06
CA VAL A 135 -13.86 27.81 -17.41
C VAL A 135 -14.94 27.51 -18.45
N TYR A 136 -15.50 26.30 -18.49
CA TYR A 136 -16.55 25.97 -19.46
C TYR A 136 -17.81 26.84 -19.31
N ARG A 137 -18.27 27.06 -18.07
CA ARG A 137 -19.42 27.94 -17.80
C ARG A 137 -19.15 29.38 -18.22
N SER A 138 -17.93 29.90 -18.02
CA SER A 138 -17.57 31.25 -18.49
C SER A 138 -17.55 31.38 -20.01
N GLN A 139 -17.36 30.28 -20.74
CA GLN A 139 -17.47 30.22 -22.19
C GLN A 139 -18.91 29.90 -22.67
N GLY A 140 -19.86 29.77 -21.74
CA GLY A 140 -21.26 29.46 -22.04
C GLY A 140 -21.50 28.01 -22.48
N VAL A 141 -20.56 27.10 -22.24
CA VAL A 141 -20.70 25.67 -22.56
C VAL A 141 -21.11 24.93 -21.31
N ASP A 142 -22.25 24.23 -21.36
CA ASP A 142 -22.73 23.39 -20.27
C ASP A 142 -22.29 21.94 -20.49
N ILE A 143 -21.49 21.42 -19.56
CA ILE A 143 -20.98 20.05 -19.56
C ILE A 143 -21.39 19.40 -18.25
N HIS A 144 -21.96 18.20 -18.28
CA HIS A 144 -22.31 17.51 -17.06
C HIS A 144 -21.04 17.01 -16.32
N ASP A 145 -21.00 17.23 -15.00
CA ASP A 145 -19.87 16.91 -14.12
C ASP A 145 -19.33 15.47 -14.28
N LYS A 146 -20.22 14.48 -14.52
CA LYS A 146 -19.87 13.07 -14.78
C LYS A 146 -18.75 12.90 -15.82
N HIS A 147 -18.70 13.74 -16.85
CA HIS A 147 -17.69 13.62 -17.90
C HIS A 147 -16.30 14.04 -17.41
N ILE A 148 -16.25 15.10 -16.62
CA ILE A 148 -15.01 15.61 -16.03
C ILE A 148 -14.53 14.63 -14.95
N GLU A 149 -15.44 14.10 -14.13
CA GLU A 149 -15.13 13.11 -13.10
C GLU A 149 -14.48 11.85 -13.67
N VAL A 150 -14.95 11.35 -14.82
CA VAL A 150 -14.33 10.20 -15.49
C VAL A 150 -12.88 10.49 -15.85
N VAL A 151 -12.55 11.71 -16.29
CA VAL A 151 -11.17 12.11 -16.58
C VAL A 151 -10.36 12.25 -15.29
N LEU A 152 -10.89 12.95 -14.28
CA LEU A 152 -10.22 13.15 -13.00
C LEU A 152 -9.92 11.83 -12.28
N ARG A 153 -10.81 10.84 -12.40
CA ARG A 153 -10.60 9.48 -11.91
C ARG A 153 -9.33 8.87 -12.50
N GLN A 154 -9.06 9.06 -13.79
CA GLN A 154 -7.84 8.55 -14.43
C GLN A 154 -6.58 9.29 -13.98
N LEU A 155 -6.67 10.61 -13.75
CA LEU A 155 -5.53 11.40 -13.26
C LEU A 155 -5.14 11.06 -11.81
N LEU A 156 -6.08 10.58 -11.00
CA LEU A 156 -5.93 10.23 -9.58
C LEU A 156 -5.83 8.71 -9.33
N ARG A 157 -5.65 7.92 -10.39
CA ARG A 157 -5.69 6.44 -10.32
C ARG A 157 -4.43 5.83 -9.70
N ARG A 158 -3.29 6.49 -9.83
CA ARG A 158 -1.97 5.95 -9.45
C ARG A 158 -1.53 6.38 -8.05
N LEU A 159 -0.81 5.49 -7.39
CA LEU A 159 -0.15 5.72 -6.10
C LEU A 159 1.37 5.61 -6.28
N MET A 160 2.12 6.41 -5.55
CA MET A 160 3.58 6.32 -5.48
C MET A 160 4.00 5.61 -4.19
N ILE A 161 4.76 4.54 -4.33
CA ILE A 161 5.22 3.74 -3.19
C ILE A 161 6.26 4.53 -2.38
N ARG A 162 6.04 4.64 -1.07
CA ARG A 162 6.98 5.26 -0.11
C ARG A 162 7.77 4.23 0.67
N ALA A 163 7.10 3.15 1.10
CA ALA A 163 7.71 2.03 1.78
C ALA A 163 7.12 0.74 1.23
N THR A 164 7.97 -0.24 0.97
CA THR A 164 7.58 -1.52 0.35
C THR A 164 6.98 -2.49 1.36
N GLY A 165 7.41 -2.43 2.63
CA GLY A 165 7.02 -3.45 3.60
C GLY A 165 7.49 -4.83 3.12
N ASP A 166 6.59 -5.81 3.19
CA ASP A 166 6.83 -7.18 2.72
C ASP A 166 6.18 -7.46 1.34
N THR A 167 5.82 -6.41 0.59
CA THR A 167 5.29 -6.56 -0.78
C THR A 167 6.42 -6.58 -1.82
N GLU A 168 6.09 -6.96 -3.05
CA GLU A 168 7.00 -6.98 -4.21
C GLU A 168 7.23 -5.59 -4.85
N PHE A 169 6.67 -4.53 -4.28
CA PHE A 169 6.78 -3.19 -4.85
C PHE A 169 8.18 -2.60 -4.70
N LEU A 170 8.53 -1.66 -5.59
CA LEU A 170 9.76 -0.89 -5.48
C LEU A 170 9.49 0.52 -4.90
N PRO A 171 10.40 1.08 -4.09
CA PRO A 171 10.29 2.46 -3.62
C PRO A 171 10.26 3.44 -4.81
N GLY A 172 9.29 4.35 -4.82
CA GLY A 172 9.10 5.34 -5.89
C GLY A 172 8.34 4.83 -7.12
N GLU A 173 7.96 3.56 -7.17
CA GLU A 173 7.15 2.99 -8.24
C GLU A 173 5.74 3.59 -8.29
N LEU A 174 5.19 3.75 -9.50
CA LEU A 174 3.82 4.21 -9.74
C LEU A 174 2.88 3.03 -10.01
N VAL A 175 2.19 2.57 -8.97
CA VAL A 175 1.31 1.41 -9.03
C VAL A 175 -0.14 1.87 -9.19
N ASP A 176 -0.96 1.04 -9.83
CA ASP A 176 -2.40 1.23 -9.83
C ASP A 176 -2.97 1.07 -8.42
N ARG A 177 -3.89 1.94 -8.03
CA ARG A 177 -4.49 1.89 -6.70
C ARG A 177 -5.14 0.55 -6.38
N PHE A 178 -5.87 -0.04 -7.32
CA PHE A 178 -6.58 -1.30 -7.07
C PHE A 178 -5.59 -2.45 -6.88
N VAL A 179 -4.56 -2.52 -7.72
CA VAL A 179 -3.47 -3.50 -7.58
C VAL A 179 -2.73 -3.33 -6.26
N PHE A 180 -2.51 -2.10 -5.82
CA PHE A 180 -1.89 -1.81 -4.52
C PHE A 180 -2.76 -2.27 -3.35
N GLU A 181 -4.06 -2.00 -3.40
CA GLU A 181 -5.03 -2.43 -2.38
C GLU A 181 -5.08 -3.97 -2.32
N ASP A 182 -5.26 -4.64 -3.45
CA ASP A 182 -5.33 -6.11 -3.53
C ASP A 182 -4.05 -6.79 -3.00
N MET A 183 -2.87 -6.27 -3.38
CA MET A 183 -1.58 -6.82 -2.93
C MET A 183 -1.37 -6.62 -1.42
N ASN A 184 -1.72 -5.44 -0.89
CA ASN A 184 -1.62 -5.19 0.53
C ASN A 184 -2.58 -6.07 1.33
N ASP A 185 -3.81 -6.24 0.86
CA ASP A 185 -4.79 -7.11 1.51
C ASP A 185 -4.28 -8.56 1.55
N ALA A 186 -3.65 -9.03 0.48
CA ALA A 186 -3.02 -10.36 0.43
C ALA A 186 -1.84 -10.50 1.41
N VAL A 187 -1.00 -9.48 1.56
CA VAL A 187 0.13 -9.48 2.52
C VAL A 187 -0.34 -9.43 3.97
N VAL A 188 -1.36 -8.61 4.26
CA VAL A 188 -1.96 -8.52 5.59
C VAL A 188 -2.63 -9.83 5.97
N ALA A 189 -3.30 -10.50 5.03
CA ALA A 189 -3.87 -11.84 5.26
C ALA A 189 -2.81 -12.89 5.63
N LYS A 190 -1.58 -12.74 5.14
CA LYS A 190 -0.42 -13.58 5.49
C LYS A 190 0.29 -13.14 6.78
N GLY A 191 -0.18 -12.09 7.45
CA GLY A 191 0.43 -11.52 8.66
C GLY A 191 1.67 -10.67 8.42
N GLY A 192 1.94 -10.28 7.17
CA GLY A 192 3.06 -9.44 6.79
C GLY A 192 2.81 -7.94 7.00
N LYS A 193 3.84 -7.13 6.79
CA LYS A 193 3.78 -5.67 6.85
C LYS A 193 3.32 -5.11 5.49
N PRO A 194 2.20 -4.38 5.42
CA PRO A 194 1.73 -3.79 4.17
C PRO A 194 2.65 -2.65 3.69
N ALA A 195 2.65 -2.43 2.37
CA ALA A 195 3.33 -1.29 1.77
C ALA A 195 2.61 0.02 2.11
N ARG A 196 3.38 1.13 2.17
CA ARG A 196 2.85 2.49 2.29
C ARG A 196 3.03 3.21 0.96
N ALA A 197 1.97 3.86 0.50
CA ALA A 197 1.98 4.65 -0.71
C ALA A 197 1.27 5.99 -0.51
N GLU A 198 1.64 6.97 -1.33
CA GLU A 198 1.00 8.28 -1.38
C GLU A 198 0.25 8.45 -2.70
N PRO A 199 -0.97 9.00 -2.70
CA PRO A 199 -1.68 9.27 -3.94
C PRO A 199 -1.00 10.40 -4.71
N VAL A 200 -0.93 10.26 -6.03
CA VAL A 200 -0.30 11.25 -6.91
C VAL A 200 -1.27 11.69 -8.01
N VAL A 201 -1.40 13.01 -8.20
CA VAL A 201 -2.08 13.57 -9.37
C VAL A 201 -1.12 13.52 -10.56
N LEU A 202 -1.45 12.73 -11.57
CA LEU A 202 -0.72 12.72 -12.85
C LEU A 202 -1.34 13.71 -13.83
N GLY A 203 -0.51 14.29 -14.70
CA GLY A 203 -1.01 15.03 -15.87
C GLY A 203 -1.53 14.06 -16.93
N LEU A 204 -2.38 14.55 -17.85
CA LEU A 204 -3.04 13.70 -18.85
C LEU A 204 -2.06 12.85 -19.68
N THR A 205 -0.98 13.45 -20.18
CA THR A 205 0.07 12.74 -20.94
C THR A 205 0.74 11.66 -20.11
N LYS A 206 1.10 11.97 -18.85
CA LYS A 206 1.73 10.98 -17.96
C LYS A 206 0.77 9.87 -17.58
N ALA A 207 -0.51 10.18 -17.32
CA ALA A 207 -1.53 9.18 -17.03
C ALA A 207 -1.78 8.24 -18.22
N ALA A 208 -1.79 8.77 -19.46
CA ALA A 208 -1.96 7.97 -20.68
C ALA A 208 -0.77 7.04 -20.97
N LEU A 209 0.46 7.49 -20.69
CA LEU A 209 1.66 6.66 -20.83
C LEU A 209 1.77 5.59 -19.74
N ASN A 210 1.26 5.87 -18.54
CA ASN A 210 1.22 4.92 -17.42
C ASN A 210 -0.11 4.15 -17.41
N THR A 211 -0.50 3.58 -18.54
CA THR A 211 -1.61 2.61 -18.62
C THR A 211 -1.07 1.18 -18.47
N GLU A 212 -1.91 0.22 -18.09
CA GLU A 212 -1.49 -1.18 -17.90
C GLU A 212 -1.10 -1.85 -19.22
N SER A 213 -1.78 -1.48 -20.30
CA SER A 213 -1.52 -2.06 -21.62
C SER A 213 -0.42 -1.26 -22.32
N PHE A 214 0.69 -1.94 -22.60
CA PHE A 214 1.80 -1.32 -23.31
C PHE A 214 1.44 -1.03 -24.78
N LEU A 215 0.50 -1.80 -25.36
CA LEU A 215 0.00 -1.55 -26.72
C LEU A 215 -0.79 -0.24 -26.79
N ALA A 216 -1.65 0.02 -25.81
CA ALA A 216 -2.39 1.29 -25.75
C ALA A 216 -1.47 2.47 -25.41
N ALA A 217 -0.52 2.28 -24.49
CA ALA A 217 0.48 3.31 -24.16
C ALA A 217 1.34 3.66 -25.39
N ALA A 218 1.88 2.67 -26.09
CA ALA A 218 2.69 2.87 -27.29
C ALA A 218 1.91 3.55 -28.42
N SER A 219 0.60 3.26 -28.55
CA SER A 219 -0.24 3.92 -29.56
C SER A 219 -0.47 5.42 -29.31
N PHE A 220 -0.20 5.90 -28.09
CA PHE A 220 -0.39 7.31 -27.75
C PHE A 220 0.82 8.15 -28.13
N GLN A 221 1.96 7.95 -27.46
CA GLN A 221 3.22 8.66 -27.69
C GLN A 221 4.41 7.79 -27.25
N GLU A 222 5.64 8.21 -27.59
CA GLU A 222 6.89 7.59 -27.09
C GLU A 222 7.00 6.07 -27.34
N THR A 223 6.54 5.63 -28.52
CA THR A 223 6.51 4.22 -28.96
C THR A 223 7.78 3.44 -28.64
N THR A 224 8.94 3.97 -29.01
CA THR A 224 10.24 3.29 -28.81
C THR A 224 10.53 3.04 -27.33
N ARG A 225 10.27 4.03 -26.47
CA ARG A 225 10.53 3.93 -25.03
C ARG A 225 9.62 2.90 -24.39
N VAL A 226 8.32 2.97 -24.68
CA VAL A 226 7.30 2.07 -24.13
C VAL A 226 7.56 0.62 -24.54
N LEU A 227 7.84 0.36 -25.82
CA LEU A 227 8.08 -1.00 -26.29
C LEU A 227 9.40 -1.58 -25.76
N THR A 228 10.43 -0.76 -25.61
CA THR A 228 11.71 -1.20 -25.03
C THR A 228 11.53 -1.59 -23.56
N GLU A 229 10.82 -0.77 -22.77
CA GLU A 229 10.54 -1.05 -21.36
C GLU A 229 9.68 -2.32 -21.20
N ALA A 230 8.67 -2.49 -22.05
CA ALA A 230 7.84 -3.69 -22.08
C ALA A 230 8.65 -4.94 -22.44
N ALA A 231 9.57 -4.85 -23.42
CA ALA A 231 10.44 -5.96 -23.82
C ALA A 231 11.44 -6.34 -22.72
N ILE A 232 12.06 -5.35 -22.06
CA ILE A 232 13.00 -5.58 -20.95
C ILE A 232 12.30 -6.29 -19.78
N ARG A 233 11.05 -5.90 -19.48
CA ARG A 233 10.26 -6.51 -18.41
C ARG A 233 9.54 -7.80 -18.80
N GLY A 234 9.54 -8.18 -20.08
CA GLY A 234 8.75 -9.31 -20.58
C GLY A 234 7.24 -9.14 -20.35
N GLN A 235 6.72 -7.91 -20.46
CA GLN A 235 5.31 -7.63 -20.16
C GLN A 235 4.35 -8.31 -21.15
N THR A 236 3.27 -8.88 -20.62
CA THR A 236 2.15 -9.44 -21.37
C THR A 236 0.93 -8.52 -21.32
N ASP A 237 0.21 -8.40 -22.44
CA ASP A 237 -0.98 -7.56 -22.55
C ASP A 237 -2.26 -8.41 -22.54
N ASP A 238 -3.13 -8.20 -21.55
CA ASP A 238 -4.37 -8.95 -21.36
C ASP A 238 -5.51 -8.52 -22.29
N LEU A 239 -5.32 -7.48 -23.12
CA LEU A 239 -6.32 -6.97 -24.07
C LEU A 239 -7.66 -6.63 -23.38
N ARG A 240 -7.59 -5.98 -22.21
CA ARG A 240 -8.79 -5.54 -21.45
C ARG A 240 -9.31 -4.18 -21.92
N GLY A 241 -8.51 -3.42 -22.66
CA GLY A 241 -8.81 -2.08 -23.13
C GLY A 241 -9.42 -2.05 -24.53
N LEU A 242 -9.85 -0.86 -24.93
CA LEU A 242 -10.43 -0.63 -26.26
C LEU A 242 -9.34 -0.61 -27.34
N LYS A 243 -8.24 0.09 -27.09
CA LYS A 243 -7.21 0.36 -28.10
C LYS A 243 -6.46 -0.90 -28.51
N GLU A 244 -6.08 -1.75 -27.56
CA GLU A 244 -5.36 -2.98 -27.91
C GLU A 244 -6.20 -3.88 -28.81
N ASN A 245 -7.48 -4.07 -28.47
CA ASN A 245 -8.38 -4.90 -29.27
C ASN A 245 -8.57 -4.34 -30.67
N VAL A 246 -8.67 -3.01 -30.82
CA VAL A 246 -8.72 -2.37 -32.14
C VAL A 246 -7.43 -2.60 -32.94
N ILE A 247 -6.26 -2.47 -32.31
CA ILE A 247 -4.96 -2.66 -32.96
C ILE A 247 -4.80 -4.10 -33.46
N ILE A 248 -5.20 -5.08 -32.64
CA ILE A 248 -5.08 -6.50 -32.96
C ILE A 248 -6.22 -7.00 -33.88
N GLY A 249 -7.32 -6.23 -34.01
CA GLY A 249 -8.48 -6.61 -34.82
C GLY A 249 -9.45 -7.56 -34.11
N LYS A 250 -9.44 -7.60 -32.78
CA LYS A 250 -10.42 -8.34 -31.95
C LYS A 250 -11.63 -7.47 -31.61
N LEU A 251 -12.73 -8.11 -31.20
CA LEU A 251 -13.90 -7.40 -30.69
C LEU A 251 -13.53 -6.57 -29.45
N ILE A 252 -13.94 -5.29 -29.45
CA ILE A 252 -13.73 -4.40 -28.32
C ILE A 252 -14.59 -4.81 -27.11
N PRO A 253 -14.09 -4.68 -25.87
CA PRO A 253 -14.77 -5.15 -24.66
C PRO A 253 -15.90 -4.22 -24.17
N VAL A 254 -16.64 -3.58 -25.09
CA VAL A 254 -17.78 -2.69 -24.79
C VAL A 254 -18.94 -2.94 -25.75
N GLY A 255 -20.15 -2.61 -25.32
CA GLY A 255 -21.35 -2.80 -26.14
C GLY A 255 -21.56 -4.27 -26.50
N THR A 256 -21.71 -4.57 -27.79
CA THR A 256 -21.91 -5.95 -28.28
C THR A 256 -20.74 -6.86 -27.95
N GLY A 257 -19.50 -6.37 -28.02
CA GLY A 257 -18.32 -7.19 -27.73
C GLY A 257 -18.13 -7.53 -26.25
N PHE A 258 -18.75 -6.78 -25.34
CA PHE A 258 -18.78 -7.12 -23.91
C PHE A 258 -19.63 -8.37 -23.66
N HIS A 259 -20.85 -8.42 -24.22
CA HIS A 259 -21.74 -9.57 -24.08
C HIS A 259 -21.13 -10.85 -24.64
N THR A 260 -20.58 -10.81 -25.85
CA THR A 260 -19.91 -11.97 -26.48
C THR A 260 -18.65 -12.43 -25.72
N ARG A 261 -18.02 -11.55 -24.93
CA ARG A 261 -16.88 -11.93 -24.09
C ARG A 261 -17.34 -12.59 -22.80
N LEU A 262 -18.42 -12.10 -22.19
CA LEU A 262 -19.04 -12.73 -21.02
C LEU A 262 -19.58 -14.11 -21.34
N GLU A 263 -20.31 -14.26 -22.45
CA GLU A 263 -20.85 -15.55 -22.90
C GLU A 263 -19.73 -16.58 -23.07
N ARG A 264 -18.63 -16.21 -23.73
CA ARG A 264 -17.47 -17.09 -23.87
C ARG A 264 -16.76 -17.39 -22.54
N GLN A 265 -16.68 -16.44 -21.61
CA GLN A 265 -16.10 -16.72 -20.29
C GLN A 265 -16.95 -17.74 -19.52
N ASN A 266 -18.28 -17.57 -19.56
CA ASN A 266 -19.20 -18.49 -18.91
C ASN A 266 -19.20 -19.88 -19.57
N GLU A 267 -19.02 -19.97 -20.89
CA GLU A 267 -18.87 -21.26 -21.59
C GLU A 267 -17.60 -22.00 -21.16
N ILE A 268 -16.50 -21.28 -20.87
CA ILE A 268 -15.23 -21.87 -20.44
C ILE A 268 -15.27 -22.30 -18.97
N GLU A 269 -15.99 -21.60 -18.09
CA GLU A 269 -16.16 -22.01 -16.68
C GLU A 269 -17.06 -23.25 -16.50
N VAL A 270 -17.88 -23.61 -17.49
CA VAL A 270 -18.77 -24.78 -17.44
C VAL A 270 -18.08 -26.08 -17.87
N GLU A 271 -16.89 -25.98 -18.48
CA GLU A 271 -16.10 -27.13 -18.93
C GLU A 271 -15.17 -27.62 -17.80
N GLU A 272 -15.72 -27.97 -16.62
CA GLU A 272 -15.01 -28.88 -15.71
C GLU A 272 -14.93 -30.24 -16.43
N PRO A 273 -13.75 -30.90 -16.51
CA PRO A 273 -13.67 -32.20 -17.14
C PRO A 273 -14.53 -33.17 -16.31
N ASP A 274 -15.58 -33.72 -16.93
CA ASP A 274 -16.29 -34.88 -16.42
C ASP A 274 -15.25 -36.01 -16.27
N LEU A 275 -14.64 -36.09 -15.09
CA LEU A 275 -13.96 -37.29 -14.64
C LEU A 275 -15.10 -38.28 -14.38
N ASP A 276 -15.45 -39.06 -15.40
CA ASP A 276 -16.28 -40.26 -15.30
C ASP A 276 -15.59 -41.25 -14.34
N LEU A 277 -15.76 -41.00 -13.04
CA LEU A 277 -15.50 -41.99 -12.01
C LEU A 277 -16.64 -43.01 -12.14
N PRO A 278 -16.37 -44.28 -12.46
CA PRO A 278 -17.43 -45.29 -12.58
C PRO A 278 -18.23 -45.35 -11.26
N GLU A 279 -19.56 -45.20 -11.35
CA GLU A 279 -20.49 -45.10 -10.20
C GLU A 279 -20.69 -46.43 -9.45
N GLU A 280 -20.09 -47.53 -9.90
CA GLU A 280 -20.19 -48.82 -9.24
C GLU A 280 -18.83 -49.21 -8.66
N ILE A 281 -18.63 -48.91 -7.37
CA ILE A 281 -17.89 -49.85 -6.55
C ILE A 281 -18.89 -50.98 -6.32
N GLU A 282 -18.81 -52.06 -7.09
CA GLU A 282 -19.47 -53.31 -6.71
C GLU A 282 -19.00 -53.61 -5.27
N GLU A 283 -19.94 -53.62 -4.32
CA GLU A 283 -19.71 -54.23 -3.02
C GLU A 283 -19.36 -55.69 -3.30
N ILE A 284 -18.07 -56.02 -3.25
CA ILE A 284 -17.63 -57.40 -3.21
C ILE A 284 -18.13 -57.93 -1.87
N ASP A 285 -19.16 -58.79 -1.91
CA ASP A 285 -19.58 -59.57 -0.75
C ASP A 285 -18.36 -60.38 -0.27
N ASP A 286 -17.90 -60.10 0.97
CA ASP A 286 -16.73 -60.73 1.61
C ASP A 286 -16.85 -62.27 1.76
N ASP A 287 -18.00 -62.86 1.44
CA ASP A 287 -18.33 -64.27 1.72
C ASP A 287 -18.18 -65.23 0.51
N GLU A 288 -17.73 -64.78 -0.67
CA GLU A 288 -17.48 -65.71 -1.81
C GLU A 288 -16.18 -65.47 -2.59
N LEU A 289 -15.14 -64.91 -1.93
CA LEU A 289 -13.77 -64.97 -2.45
C LEU A 289 -13.14 -66.35 -2.14
N GLU A 290 -13.47 -67.37 -2.93
CA GLU A 290 -12.58 -68.53 -3.05
C GLU A 290 -11.32 -68.10 -3.82
N MET A 291 -10.19 -68.05 -3.12
CA MET A 291 -8.88 -67.59 -3.60
C MET A 291 -8.25 -68.42 -4.74
N ASP A 292 -8.94 -69.43 -5.29
CA ASP A 292 -8.31 -70.44 -6.15
C ASP A 292 -8.51 -70.24 -7.67
N ASP A 293 -9.26 -69.24 -8.15
CA ASP A 293 -9.57 -69.09 -9.59
C ASP A 293 -9.14 -67.75 -10.25
N LEU A 294 -8.15 -67.01 -9.71
CA LEU A 294 -7.56 -65.87 -10.43
C LEU A 294 -6.45 -66.32 -11.40
N ASP A 295 -6.82 -66.57 -12.65
CA ASP A 295 -5.88 -66.71 -13.76
C ASP A 295 -5.23 -65.36 -14.09
N PHE A 296 -3.97 -65.17 -13.68
CA PHE A 296 -3.13 -63.98 -13.93
C PHE A 296 -2.77 -63.73 -15.41
N ALA A 297 -3.44 -64.38 -16.36
CA ALA A 297 -3.07 -64.36 -17.77
C ALA A 297 -3.69 -63.22 -18.59
N ASP A 298 -4.73 -62.55 -18.07
CA ASP A 298 -5.55 -61.60 -18.86
C ASP A 298 -5.44 -60.13 -18.43
N ILE A 299 -4.42 -59.74 -17.65
CA ILE A 299 -4.15 -58.32 -17.39
C ILE A 299 -3.37 -57.75 -18.59
N ASP A 300 -4.08 -57.07 -19.48
CA ASP A 300 -3.48 -56.32 -20.58
C ASP A 300 -2.78 -55.07 -20.04
N MET A 301 -1.44 -55.15 -19.96
CA MET A 301 -0.56 -54.09 -19.44
C MET A 301 -0.49 -52.86 -20.36
N SER A 302 -1.26 -52.81 -21.46
CA SER A 302 -1.23 -51.71 -22.44
C SER A 302 -2.13 -50.52 -22.11
N GLU A 303 -3.05 -50.63 -21.14
CA GLU A 303 -3.97 -49.52 -20.76
C GLU A 303 -3.44 -48.60 -19.65
N LEU A 304 -2.25 -48.85 -19.09
CA LEU A 304 -1.63 -47.98 -18.08
C LEU A 304 -0.63 -46.99 -18.69
N ALA A 305 -1.06 -46.24 -19.70
CA ALA A 305 -0.28 -45.14 -20.29
C ALA A 305 -0.92 -43.79 -19.93
N GLY A 306 -0.71 -43.31 -18.70
CA GLY A 306 -1.26 -42.02 -18.29
C GLY A 306 -0.88 -41.48 -16.92
N VAL A 307 -0.08 -42.19 -16.11
CA VAL A 307 0.36 -41.68 -14.82
C VAL A 307 1.79 -41.13 -14.96
N PRO A 308 2.03 -39.82 -14.78
CA PRO A 308 3.39 -39.29 -14.72
C PRO A 308 4.08 -39.81 -13.45
N GLU A 309 5.30 -40.32 -13.64
CA GLU A 309 6.18 -40.90 -12.62
C GLU A 309 6.22 -40.07 -11.32
N LEU A 310 5.61 -40.60 -10.26
CA LEU A 310 5.94 -40.19 -8.90
C LEU A 310 7.35 -40.71 -8.59
N GLY A 311 8.22 -39.77 -8.23
CA GLY A 311 9.63 -40.01 -7.99
C GLY A 311 9.94 -41.14 -7.02
N MET A 312 10.75 -42.08 -7.49
CA MET A 312 11.67 -42.85 -6.67
C MET A 312 13.03 -42.93 -7.39
N GLN A 313 14.06 -42.35 -6.79
CA GLN A 313 15.44 -42.55 -7.22
C GLN A 313 15.91 -43.95 -6.77
N PRO A 314 16.56 -44.75 -7.62
CA PRO A 314 17.32 -45.90 -7.14
C PRO A 314 18.78 -45.51 -6.87
N LEU A 315 19.26 -45.97 -5.72
CA LEU A 315 20.66 -45.95 -5.30
C LEU A 315 21.57 -46.68 -6.31
N GLY A 316 22.64 -45.98 -6.72
CA GLY A 316 24.02 -46.45 -6.94
C GLY A 316 24.29 -47.70 -7.79
N VAL A 317 25.11 -47.56 -8.85
CA VAL A 317 26.47 -48.14 -8.92
C VAL A 317 27.34 -47.33 -9.91
N SER A 318 28.62 -47.21 -9.53
CA SER A 318 29.82 -46.69 -10.19
C SER A 318 29.93 -46.68 -11.73
N GLY A 319 30.48 -45.57 -12.24
CA GLY A 319 31.80 -45.57 -12.87
C GLY A 319 31.84 -45.62 -14.40
N LEU A 320 32.21 -44.49 -15.02
CA LEU A 320 33.36 -44.27 -15.93
C LEU A 320 33.08 -43.04 -16.82
N ASN A 321 34.03 -42.08 -16.78
CA ASN A 321 34.62 -41.29 -17.89
C ASN A 321 33.69 -40.60 -18.92
N ASP A 322 33.96 -39.42 -19.47
CA ASP A 322 35.07 -38.46 -19.51
C ASP A 322 34.50 -37.25 -20.31
N GLU A 323 35.05 -36.04 -20.08
CA GLU A 323 35.19 -34.94 -21.07
C GLU A 323 33.89 -34.27 -21.60
N ASP A 324 33.71 -32.97 -21.80
CA ASP A 324 34.43 -31.70 -21.61
C ASP A 324 33.37 -30.61 -21.89
N GLU A 325 33.68 -29.35 -21.55
CA GLU A 325 33.20 -28.08 -22.16
C GLU A 325 32.67 -27.02 -21.16
N ASP A 326 33.66 -26.26 -20.68
CA ASP A 326 33.77 -24.79 -20.68
C ASP A 326 32.74 -23.92 -19.94
N ASP A 327 33.19 -23.48 -18.76
CA ASP A 327 32.78 -22.26 -18.05
C ASP A 327 33.07 -20.99 -18.87
N VAL A 328 32.09 -20.06 -18.93
CA VAL A 328 32.33 -18.67 -19.33
C VAL A 328 31.85 -17.74 -18.23
N ASP A 329 32.79 -17.33 -17.38
CA ASP A 329 32.64 -16.20 -16.45
C ASP A 329 32.61 -14.87 -17.24
N ILE A 330 31.55 -14.08 -17.06
CA ILE A 330 31.51 -12.69 -17.53
C ILE A 330 31.45 -11.76 -16.31
N ASP A 331 32.60 -11.19 -15.98
CA ASP A 331 32.80 -10.09 -15.03
C ASP A 331 32.48 -8.74 -15.71
N PHE A 332 31.59 -7.94 -15.11
CA PHE A 332 31.39 -6.53 -15.49
C PHE A 332 31.54 -5.64 -14.26
N GLY A 333 32.79 -5.38 -13.89
CA GLY A 333 33.18 -4.26 -13.05
C GLY A 333 32.99 -2.89 -13.73
N SER A 334 32.40 -1.98 -12.96
CA SER A 334 32.51 -0.51 -13.01
C SER A 334 32.18 0.23 -14.31
N LEU A 335 31.00 0.85 -14.34
CA LEU A 335 30.72 2.01 -15.18
C LEU A 335 30.43 3.23 -14.28
N LYS A 336 31.42 4.13 -14.24
CA LYS A 336 31.24 5.53 -13.84
C LYS A 336 30.62 6.28 -15.02
N SER A 337 29.62 7.12 -14.77
CA SER A 337 29.23 8.19 -15.66
C SER A 337 29.06 9.47 -14.84
N ASP A 338 29.99 10.39 -15.09
CA ASP A 338 29.87 11.81 -14.82
C ASP A 338 28.62 12.35 -15.54
N ASP A 339 27.86 13.22 -14.89
CA ASP A 339 27.32 14.43 -15.52
C ASP A 339 26.95 15.44 -14.42
N SER A 340 27.75 16.50 -14.40
CA SER A 340 27.63 17.73 -13.64
C SER A 340 26.57 18.65 -14.27
N ASP A 341 25.75 19.30 -13.46
CA ASP A 341 25.20 20.63 -13.75
C ASP A 341 24.95 21.35 -12.41
N ASP A 342 25.98 22.08 -11.96
CA ASP A 342 25.87 23.08 -10.90
C ASP A 342 25.12 24.31 -11.44
N ILE A 343 24.06 24.72 -10.74
CA ILE A 343 23.44 26.04 -10.91
C ILE A 343 23.61 26.80 -9.59
N ASP A 344 24.61 27.67 -9.57
CA ASP A 344 24.76 28.74 -8.59
C ASP A 344 23.71 29.83 -8.83
N VAL A 345 22.96 30.19 -7.79
CA VAL A 345 22.18 31.43 -7.76
C VAL A 345 22.62 32.23 -6.53
N GLU A 346 23.46 33.23 -6.76
CA GLU A 346 23.77 34.28 -5.80
C GLU A 346 22.55 35.17 -5.54
N LEU A 347 22.32 35.45 -4.26
CA LEU A 347 21.34 36.40 -3.75
C LEU A 347 21.92 37.82 -3.79
N ASN A 348 21.08 38.79 -4.17
CA ASN A 348 21.20 40.20 -3.75
C ASN A 348 19.94 40.59 -2.99
#